data_AF-A0A3R6VJX0-F1
#
_entry.id   AF-A0A3R6VJX0-F1
#
_cell.length_a   1.000
_cell.length_b   1.000
_cell.length_c   1.000
_cell.angle_alpha   90.00
_cell.angle_beta   90.00
_cell.angle_gamma   90.00
#
_symmetry.space_group_name_H-M   'P 1'
#
loop_
_entity.id
_entity.type
_entity.pdbx_description
1 polymer ?
#
loop_
_entity_poly.entity_id
_entity_poly.type
_entity_poly.pdbx_seq_one_letter_code
_entity_poly.pdbx_strand_id
1 'polypeptide(L)'
;MKKTLKWSIVMMLAVVGMTFTSCDDDDTPAVPTVEEVNGNYSGTMKYLEADAKELDLKVANDSVIFEAFPYQPLVEAVVGKEAAAGIIALIGDSLAYKVNYTAAMNAANDSVIITLKPEPLNIPLGENAAVVVTITADKKASYAIDKKNFKFDLTATEAKLGEANALQNPIDLAFDMNKK
;
A
#
# COMPACT_ATOMS: atom_id res chain seq x y z
N MET A 1 -1.16 -3.55 -94.23
CA MET A 1 0.09 -4.23 -93.83
C MET A 1 1.02 -3.21 -93.16
N LYS A 2 1.86 -3.67 -92.20
CA LYS A 2 2.91 -2.94 -91.43
C LYS A 2 2.38 -2.27 -90.14
N LYS A 3 2.24 -2.97 -88.99
CA LYS A 3 3.22 -3.39 -87.95
C LYS A 3 3.71 -2.28 -87.00
N THR A 4 3.44 -2.56 -85.70
CA THR A 4 4.25 -2.39 -84.48
C THR A 4 4.38 -1.02 -83.79
N LEU A 5 3.62 -0.89 -82.70
CA LEU A 5 4.06 -0.71 -81.30
C LEU A 5 5.40 0.02 -81.07
N LYS A 6 5.34 1.22 -80.49
CA LYS A 6 6.40 1.78 -79.65
C LYS A 6 5.81 2.57 -78.47
N TRP A 7 5.84 1.86 -77.36
CA TRP A 7 5.98 2.31 -75.97
C TRP A 7 6.92 3.53 -75.84
N SER A 8 6.45 4.64 -75.27
CA SER A 8 7.30 5.62 -74.58
C SER A 8 6.48 6.62 -73.76
N ILE A 9 6.48 6.35 -72.46
CA ILE A 9 6.75 7.27 -71.35
C ILE A 9 5.89 8.54 -71.32
N VAL A 10 4.79 8.42 -70.58
CA VAL A 10 4.03 9.53 -70.01
C VAL A 10 4.88 10.20 -68.94
N MET A 11 5.05 11.50 -69.12
CA MET A 11 5.50 12.48 -68.13
C MET A 11 4.56 12.45 -66.92
N MET A 12 5.06 12.08 -65.74
CA MET A 12 4.40 12.44 -64.48
C MET A 12 5.45 12.85 -63.46
N LEU A 13 5.67 14.16 -63.45
CA LEU A 13 6.26 14.90 -62.36
C LEU A 13 5.16 15.03 -61.29
N ALA A 14 5.26 14.30 -60.17
CA ALA A 14 4.46 14.59 -58.99
C ALA A 14 5.09 13.97 -57.73
N VAL A 15 5.67 14.87 -56.94
CA VAL A 15 5.65 14.89 -55.47
C VAL A 15 6.24 13.67 -54.76
N VAL A 16 7.43 13.90 -54.21
CA VAL A 16 7.98 13.23 -53.03
C VAL A 16 6.94 13.34 -51.91
N GLY A 17 6.06 12.36 -51.82
CA GLY A 17 5.35 12.07 -50.59
C GLY A 17 6.32 11.35 -49.68
N MET A 18 6.90 12.07 -48.73
CA MET A 18 7.38 11.45 -47.51
C MET A 18 6.17 10.72 -46.92
N THR A 19 6.10 9.41 -47.12
CA THR A 19 5.25 8.58 -46.29
C THR A 19 5.83 8.75 -44.90
N PHE A 20 5.20 9.60 -44.11
CA PHE A 20 5.28 9.50 -42.67
C PHE A 20 5.04 8.02 -42.38
N THR A 21 6.13 7.36 -42.00
CA THR A 21 6.10 6.13 -41.23
C THR A 21 5.02 6.34 -40.17
N SER A 22 3.83 5.76 -40.38
CA SER A 22 2.92 5.59 -39.27
C SER A 22 3.69 4.71 -38.30
N CYS A 23 4.17 5.32 -37.22
CA CYS A 23 4.58 4.56 -36.05
C CYS A 23 3.36 3.75 -35.64
N ASP A 24 3.39 2.50 -36.09
CA ASP A 24 2.68 1.36 -35.54
C ASP A 24 3.33 1.06 -34.19
N ASP A 25 3.14 1.98 -33.25
CA ASP A 25 3.55 1.83 -31.87
C ASP A 25 2.31 2.21 -31.06
N ASP A 26 1.49 1.19 -30.83
CA ASP A 26 0.34 1.16 -29.93
C ASP A 26 0.82 1.29 -28.47
N ASP A 27 1.72 2.23 -28.23
CA ASP A 27 2.24 2.63 -26.94
C ASP A 27 1.29 3.71 -26.41
N THR A 28 0.00 3.38 -26.34
CA THR A 28 -0.93 4.19 -25.56
C THR A 28 -0.47 4.02 -24.11
N PRO A 29 0.06 5.06 -23.42
CA PRO A 29 0.53 4.87 -22.06
C PRO A 29 -0.64 4.38 -21.23
N ALA A 30 -0.49 3.20 -20.61
CA ALA A 30 -1.53 2.66 -19.75
C ALA A 30 -1.88 3.71 -18.70
N VAL A 31 -3.15 4.12 -18.67
CA VAL A 31 -3.61 5.10 -17.69
C VAL A 31 -3.50 4.43 -16.31
N PRO A 32 -2.74 5.01 -15.37
CA PRO A 32 -2.57 4.40 -14.06
C PRO A 32 -3.92 4.27 -13.35
N THR A 33 -4.10 3.17 -12.62
CA THR A 33 -5.34 2.88 -11.90
C THR A 33 -5.07 2.61 -10.43
N VAL A 34 -6.12 2.69 -9.61
CA VAL A 34 -6.05 2.36 -8.19
C VAL A 34 -5.66 0.90 -7.93
N GLU A 35 -5.80 0.01 -8.92
CA GLU A 35 -5.39 -1.40 -8.80
C GLU A 35 -3.87 -1.56 -8.76
N GLU A 36 -3.10 -0.56 -9.19
CA GLU A 36 -1.63 -0.58 -9.08
C GLU A 36 -1.14 -0.63 -7.63
N VAL A 37 -1.98 -0.25 -6.66
CA VAL A 37 -1.66 -0.40 -5.23
C VAL A 37 -1.67 -1.87 -4.80
N ASN A 38 -2.36 -2.77 -5.51
CA ASN A 38 -2.45 -4.16 -5.10
C ASN A 38 -1.13 -4.91 -5.27
N GLY A 39 -0.75 -5.69 -4.26
CA GLY A 39 0.45 -6.53 -4.32
C GLY A 39 1.03 -6.82 -2.95
N ASN A 40 2.22 -7.42 -2.96
CA ASN A 40 2.99 -7.68 -1.75
C ASN A 40 3.97 -6.52 -1.53
N TYR A 41 4.15 -6.14 -0.28
CA TYR A 41 5.00 -5.03 0.13
C TYR A 41 5.96 -5.48 1.21
N SER A 42 7.15 -4.87 1.21
CA SER A 42 8.14 -4.96 2.26
C SER A 42 8.60 -3.58 2.64
N GLY A 43 8.92 -3.36 3.91
CA GLY A 43 9.45 -2.07 4.33
C GLY A 43 9.59 -2.00 5.82
N THR A 44 9.52 -0.77 6.32
CA THR A 44 9.82 -0.49 7.72
C THR A 44 8.64 0.16 8.42
N MET A 45 8.37 -0.29 9.64
CA MET A 45 7.53 0.38 10.61
C MET A 45 8.41 1.11 11.63
N LYS A 46 8.06 2.36 11.91
CA LYS A 46 8.64 3.15 13.00
C LYS A 46 7.55 3.47 14.02
N TYR A 47 7.90 3.37 15.28
CA TYR A 47 7.04 3.77 16.39
C TYR A 47 7.89 4.52 17.41
N LEU A 48 7.38 5.66 17.90
CA LEU A 48 8.10 6.49 18.86
C LEU A 48 9.57 6.77 18.40
N GLU A 49 10.52 6.78 19.33
CA GLU A 49 11.96 6.93 19.10
C GLU A 49 12.68 5.58 18.88
N ALA A 50 11.94 4.50 18.60
CA ALA A 50 12.52 3.16 18.47
C ALA A 50 13.10 2.90 17.07
N ASP A 51 13.98 1.91 17.00
CA ASP A 51 14.52 1.42 15.73
C ASP A 51 13.41 0.94 14.78
N ALA A 52 13.63 1.20 13.49
CA ALA A 52 12.71 0.79 12.44
C ALA A 52 12.66 -0.73 12.34
N LYS A 53 11.47 -1.32 12.44
CA LYS A 53 11.24 -2.76 12.30
C LYS A 53 10.86 -3.10 10.87
N GLU A 54 11.56 -4.06 10.27
CA GLU A 54 11.18 -4.59 8.97
C GLU A 54 9.95 -5.49 9.08
N LEU A 55 9.05 -5.37 8.12
CA LEU A 55 7.84 -6.21 8.04
C LEU A 55 7.38 -6.36 6.59
N ASP A 56 6.53 -7.37 6.39
CA ASP A 56 5.84 -7.61 5.14
C ASP A 56 4.32 -7.44 5.31
N LEU A 57 3.67 -6.94 4.27
CA LEU A 57 2.22 -6.86 4.21
C LEU A 57 1.72 -7.10 2.79
N LYS A 58 0.43 -7.38 2.66
CA LYS A 58 -0.25 -7.53 1.39
C LYS A 58 -1.34 -6.48 1.25
N VAL A 59 -1.34 -5.76 0.14
CA VAL A 59 -2.44 -4.85 -0.22
C VAL A 59 -3.33 -5.55 -1.23
N ALA A 60 -4.59 -5.73 -0.87
CA ALA A 60 -5.68 -6.16 -1.74
C ALA A 60 -6.55 -4.96 -2.13
N ASN A 61 -7.54 -5.18 -3.00
CA ASN A 61 -8.39 -4.13 -3.58
C ASN A 61 -9.03 -3.17 -2.57
N ASP A 62 -9.36 -3.66 -1.38
CA ASP A 62 -10.11 -2.95 -0.37
C ASP A 62 -9.44 -2.97 1.02
N SER A 63 -8.27 -3.60 1.13
CA SER A 63 -7.67 -3.86 2.43
C SER A 63 -6.15 -4.04 2.42
N VAL A 64 -5.53 -3.60 3.51
CA VAL A 64 -4.15 -3.87 3.88
C VAL A 64 -4.15 -5.03 4.87
N ILE A 65 -3.42 -6.09 4.56
CA ILE A 65 -3.39 -7.35 5.31
C ILE A 65 -1.99 -7.54 5.87
N PHE A 66 -1.90 -7.61 7.18
CA PHE A 66 -0.69 -7.96 7.92
C PHE A 66 -0.80 -9.42 8.35
N GLU A 67 0.15 -10.26 7.95
CA GLU A 67 0.24 -11.63 8.47
C GLU A 67 0.89 -11.66 9.85
N ALA A 68 1.86 -10.76 10.08
CA ALA A 68 2.54 -10.55 11.35
C ALA A 68 2.55 -9.04 11.68
N PHE A 69 1.46 -8.55 12.26
CA PHE A 69 1.37 -7.17 12.72
C PHE A 69 2.31 -6.96 13.92
N PRO A 70 3.10 -5.87 13.96
CA PRO A 70 4.06 -5.62 15.04
C PRO A 70 3.37 -5.12 16.33
N TYR A 71 2.62 -6.00 17.00
CA TYR A 71 1.80 -5.69 18.18
C TYR A 71 2.62 -5.62 19.49
N GLN A 72 3.84 -6.16 19.52
CA GLN A 72 4.68 -6.25 20.73
C GLN A 72 4.87 -4.90 21.45
N PRO A 73 5.16 -3.78 20.77
CA PRO A 73 5.30 -2.48 21.44
C PRO A 73 3.99 -2.00 22.09
N LEU A 74 2.83 -2.35 21.51
CA LEU A 74 1.53 -2.03 22.08
C LEU A 74 1.31 -2.82 23.37
N VAL A 75 1.69 -4.10 23.39
CA VAL A 75 1.62 -4.93 24.61
C VAL A 75 2.51 -4.35 25.71
N GLU A 76 3.76 -4.03 25.40
CA GLU A 76 4.68 -3.40 26.35
C GLU A 76 4.14 -2.08 26.92
N ALA A 77 3.48 -1.27 26.09
CA ALA A 77 2.88 -0.01 26.53
C ALA A 77 1.64 -0.20 27.42
N VAL A 78 0.90 -1.30 27.22
CA VAL A 78 -0.36 -1.58 27.92
C VAL A 78 -0.14 -2.30 29.25
N VAL A 79 0.69 -3.35 29.27
CA VAL A 79 0.90 -4.20 30.46
C VAL A 79 2.26 -3.97 31.15
N GLY A 80 3.14 -3.18 30.54
CA GLY A 80 4.52 -3.00 30.99
C GLY A 80 5.46 -4.11 30.51
N LYS A 81 6.75 -3.78 30.38
CA LYS A 81 7.78 -4.68 29.83
C LYS A 81 7.92 -6.01 30.58
N GLU A 82 7.73 -6.01 31.90
CA GLU A 82 7.87 -7.21 32.74
C GLU A 82 6.80 -8.26 32.44
N ALA A 83 5.55 -7.82 32.24
CA ALA A 83 4.43 -8.71 31.91
C ALA A 83 4.33 -9.02 30.41
N ALA A 84 4.83 -8.13 29.55
CA ALA A 84 4.72 -8.25 28.10
C ALA A 84 5.38 -9.53 27.55
N ALA A 85 6.52 -9.95 28.09
CA ALA A 85 7.24 -11.12 27.60
C ALA A 85 6.39 -12.40 27.63
N GLY A 86 5.61 -12.62 28.69
CA GLY A 86 4.73 -13.77 28.81
C GLY A 86 3.57 -13.74 27.81
N ILE A 87 2.99 -12.56 27.58
CA ILE A 87 1.89 -12.37 26.62
C ILE A 87 2.39 -12.52 25.18
N ILE A 88 3.55 -11.94 24.86
CA ILE A 88 4.17 -12.07 23.54
C ILE A 88 4.50 -13.55 23.26
N ALA A 89 5.00 -14.30 24.24
CA ALA A 89 5.24 -15.73 24.09
C ALA A 89 3.95 -16.54 23.89
N LEU A 90 2.84 -16.12 24.51
CA LEU A 90 1.52 -16.77 24.35
C LEU A 90 0.93 -16.55 22.95
N ILE A 91 0.98 -15.30 22.47
CA ILE A 91 0.45 -14.93 21.15
C ILE A 91 1.37 -15.47 20.04
N GLY A 92 2.68 -15.48 20.27
CA GLY A 92 3.72 -15.80 19.30
C GLY A 92 4.07 -14.62 18.39
N ASP A 93 4.91 -14.87 17.39
CA ASP A 93 5.47 -13.79 16.56
C ASP A 93 4.49 -13.22 15.52
N SER A 94 3.35 -13.90 15.28
CA SER A 94 2.43 -13.57 14.19
C SER A 94 1.02 -13.29 14.70
N LEU A 95 0.66 -12.01 14.79
CA LEU A 95 -0.73 -11.57 14.96
C LEU A 95 -1.24 -11.00 13.64
N ALA A 96 -2.21 -11.69 13.03
CA ALA A 96 -2.81 -11.21 11.79
C ALA A 96 -3.70 -9.99 12.05
N TYR A 97 -3.64 -9.00 11.17
CA TYR A 97 -4.47 -7.80 11.25
C TYR A 97 -4.87 -7.31 9.85
N LYS A 98 -6.12 -6.85 9.72
CA LYS A 98 -6.67 -6.37 8.44
C LYS A 98 -7.19 -4.95 8.63
N VAL A 99 -6.80 -4.05 7.74
CA VAL A 99 -7.26 -2.66 7.69
C VAL A 99 -7.97 -2.43 6.38
N ASN A 100 -9.28 -2.20 6.41
CA ASN A 100 -10.03 -1.87 5.21
C ASN A 100 -9.69 -0.44 4.75
N TYR A 101 -9.85 -0.14 3.46
CA TYR A 101 -9.58 1.19 2.93
C TYR A 101 -10.43 1.53 1.70
N THR A 102 -10.45 2.81 1.35
CA THR A 102 -10.95 3.30 0.06
C THR A 102 -9.86 4.07 -0.66
N ALA A 103 -9.65 3.81 -1.95
CA ALA A 103 -8.63 4.46 -2.77
C ALA A 103 -9.25 5.35 -3.86
N ALA A 104 -8.56 6.44 -4.18
CA ALA A 104 -8.88 7.31 -5.30
C ALA A 104 -7.59 7.87 -5.91
N MET A 105 -7.55 8.00 -7.24
CA MET A 105 -6.45 8.71 -7.91
C MET A 105 -6.42 10.17 -7.48
N ASN A 106 -5.23 10.73 -7.36
CA ASN A 106 -5.08 12.17 -7.19
C ASN A 106 -5.37 12.92 -8.50
N ALA A 107 -5.48 14.25 -8.45
CA ALA A 107 -5.82 15.06 -9.61
C ALA A 107 -4.78 15.00 -10.75
N ALA A 108 -3.51 14.70 -10.42
CA ALA A 108 -2.43 14.58 -11.38
C ALA A 108 -2.26 13.16 -11.96
N ASN A 109 -3.03 12.18 -11.45
CA ASN A 109 -2.92 10.75 -11.76
C ASN A 109 -1.51 10.16 -11.57
N ASP A 110 -0.70 10.72 -10.67
CA ASP A 110 0.65 10.25 -10.35
C ASP A 110 0.71 9.47 -9.02
N SER A 111 -0.35 9.55 -8.22
CA SER A 111 -0.43 8.90 -6.91
C SER A 111 -1.86 8.52 -6.56
N VAL A 112 -1.99 7.49 -5.74
CA VAL A 112 -3.27 7.02 -5.20
C VAL A 112 -3.39 7.50 -3.76
N ILE A 113 -4.46 8.24 -3.49
CA ILE A 113 -4.83 8.68 -2.14
C ILE A 113 -5.70 7.59 -1.51
N ILE A 114 -5.28 7.12 -0.34
CA ILE A 114 -5.89 5.99 0.35
C ILE A 114 -6.42 6.48 1.70
N THR A 115 -7.69 6.20 1.98
CA THR A 115 -8.32 6.49 3.27
C THR A 115 -8.52 5.18 4.01
N LEU A 116 -7.72 4.96 5.05
CA LEU A 116 -7.75 3.76 5.87
C LEU A 116 -8.94 3.81 6.85
N LYS A 117 -9.54 2.65 7.10
CA LYS A 117 -10.64 2.42 8.03
C LYS A 117 -10.26 1.23 8.94
N PRO A 118 -9.30 1.43 9.86
CA PRO A 118 -8.88 0.38 10.78
C PRO A 118 -10.03 -0.03 11.71
N GLU A 119 -10.13 -1.33 11.96
CA GLU A 119 -10.97 -1.87 13.04
C GLU A 119 -10.14 -2.03 14.31
N PRO A 120 -10.74 -2.01 15.51
CA PRO A 120 -10.00 -2.23 16.75
C PRO A 120 -9.21 -3.55 16.71
N LEU A 121 -7.94 -3.50 17.12
CA LEU A 121 -7.08 -4.67 17.22
C LEU A 121 -7.34 -5.38 18.55
N ASN A 122 -7.64 -6.67 18.49
CA ASN A 122 -7.83 -7.49 19.68
C ASN A 122 -6.55 -8.28 19.99
N ILE A 123 -5.96 -8.03 21.16
CA ILE A 123 -4.74 -8.68 21.62
C ILE A 123 -5.10 -9.63 22.78
N PRO A 124 -5.06 -10.95 22.58
CA PRO A 124 -5.40 -11.90 23.64
C PRO A 124 -4.28 -11.92 24.70
N LEU A 125 -4.66 -11.79 25.97
CA LEU A 125 -3.74 -11.87 27.11
C LEU A 125 -3.74 -13.26 27.79
N GLY A 126 -4.56 -14.20 27.32
CA GLY A 126 -4.78 -15.50 27.94
C GLY A 126 -6.17 -16.07 27.65
N GLU A 127 -6.54 -17.16 28.31
CA GLU A 127 -7.81 -17.88 28.06
C GLU A 127 -9.07 -17.04 28.22
N ASN A 128 -9.07 -15.98 29.05
CA ASN A 128 -10.28 -15.19 29.35
C ASN A 128 -10.05 -13.67 29.39
N ALA A 129 -8.92 -13.18 28.91
CA ALA A 129 -8.59 -11.75 28.94
C ALA A 129 -8.06 -11.30 27.59
N ALA A 130 -8.47 -10.12 27.15
CA ALA A 130 -7.96 -9.51 25.95
C ALA A 130 -7.94 -7.98 26.09
N VAL A 131 -7.03 -7.35 25.37
CA VAL A 131 -6.92 -5.90 25.24
C VAL A 131 -7.48 -5.52 23.89
N VAL A 132 -8.47 -4.63 23.90
CA VAL A 132 -9.01 -4.05 22.67
C VAL A 132 -8.33 -2.71 22.42
N VAL A 133 -7.43 -2.68 21.44
CA VAL A 133 -6.71 -1.48 21.03
C VAL A 133 -7.50 -0.76 19.94
N THR A 134 -7.94 0.46 20.23
CA THR A 134 -8.55 1.35 19.24
C THR A 134 -7.44 1.92 18.35
N ILE A 135 -7.49 1.59 17.06
CA ILE A 135 -6.56 2.11 16.05
C ILE A 135 -7.34 3.07 15.14
N THR A 136 -6.74 4.21 14.83
CA THR A 136 -7.27 5.25 13.96
C THR A 136 -6.27 5.59 12.86
N ALA A 137 -6.73 6.28 11.82
CA ALA A 137 -5.89 6.73 10.73
C ALA A 137 -6.34 8.14 10.30
N ASP A 138 -5.88 9.14 11.04
CA ASP A 138 -6.28 10.54 10.82
C ASP A 138 -5.71 11.13 9.52
N LYS A 139 -4.55 10.63 9.10
CA LYS A 139 -3.90 11.05 7.86
C LYS A 139 -4.28 10.11 6.73
N LYS A 140 -4.55 10.69 5.56
CA LYS A 140 -4.69 9.91 4.34
C LYS A 140 -3.34 9.30 3.99
N ALA A 141 -3.36 8.02 3.66
CA ALA A 141 -2.24 7.31 3.12
C ALA A 141 -2.03 7.65 1.64
N SER A 142 -0.82 7.44 1.13
CA SER A 142 -0.46 7.75 -0.25
C SER A 142 0.38 6.63 -0.85
N TYR A 143 0.04 6.23 -2.08
CA TYR A 143 0.87 5.38 -2.92
C TYR A 143 1.40 6.19 -4.09
N ALA A 144 2.72 6.23 -4.23
CA ALA A 144 3.40 6.85 -5.37
C ALA A 144 3.63 5.78 -6.45
N ILE A 145 3.02 5.97 -7.64
CA ILE A 145 3.03 4.97 -8.72
C ILE A 145 4.44 4.81 -9.29
N ASP A 146 5.13 5.92 -9.54
CA ASP A 146 6.49 5.99 -10.07
C ASP A 146 7.51 5.26 -9.17
N LYS A 147 7.37 5.45 -7.86
CA LYS A 147 8.27 4.89 -6.84
C LYS A 147 7.83 3.52 -6.33
N LYS A 148 6.62 3.09 -6.68
CA LYS A 148 5.95 1.90 -6.11
C LYS A 148 6.02 1.88 -4.58
N ASN A 149 5.85 3.04 -3.96
CA ASN A 149 6.05 3.26 -2.53
C ASN A 149 4.72 3.63 -1.88
N PHE A 150 4.35 2.88 -0.86
CA PHE A 150 3.13 3.05 -0.08
C PHE A 150 3.47 3.53 1.33
N LYS A 151 2.98 4.72 1.69
CA LYS A 151 3.18 5.32 3.01
C LYS A 151 1.86 5.53 3.70
N PHE A 152 1.80 5.14 4.97
CA PHE A 152 0.63 5.34 5.81
C PHE A 152 0.99 5.38 7.29
N ASP A 153 0.15 6.05 8.06
CA ASP A 153 0.28 6.13 9.51
C ASP A 153 -0.97 5.51 10.14
N LEU A 154 -0.78 4.77 11.23
CA LEU A 154 -1.83 4.29 12.12
C LEU A 154 -1.55 4.82 13.53
N THR A 155 -2.58 5.21 14.26
CA THR A 155 -2.44 5.71 15.63
C THR A 155 -3.29 4.86 16.57
N ALA A 156 -2.64 4.19 17.52
CA ALA A 156 -3.32 3.52 18.62
C ALA A 156 -3.70 4.57 19.68
N THR A 157 -4.98 4.87 19.82
CA THR A 157 -5.45 5.98 20.69
C THR A 157 -5.85 5.52 22.07
N GLU A 158 -6.37 4.30 22.19
CA GLU A 158 -6.86 3.73 23.43
C GLU A 158 -6.57 2.22 23.46
N ALA A 159 -6.40 1.65 24.64
CA ALA A 159 -6.32 0.21 24.82
C ALA A 159 -7.14 -0.20 26.03
N LYS A 160 -8.29 -0.82 25.80
CA LYS A 160 -9.19 -1.22 26.88
C LYS A 160 -8.82 -2.58 27.42
N LEU A 161 -8.51 -2.63 28.72
CA LEU A 161 -8.37 -3.86 29.50
C LEU A 161 -9.54 -3.91 30.49
N GLY A 162 -10.60 -4.64 30.13
CA GLY A 162 -11.88 -4.53 30.82
C GLY A 162 -12.49 -3.13 30.62
N GLU A 163 -12.81 -2.44 31.71
CA GLU A 163 -13.39 -1.08 31.68
C GLU A 163 -12.34 0.04 31.72
N ALA A 164 -11.08 -0.27 32.03
CA ALA A 164 -10.01 0.72 32.16
C ALA A 164 -9.27 0.91 30.84
N ASN A 165 -8.94 2.16 30.52
CA ASN A 165 -7.95 2.46 29.49
C ASN A 165 -6.55 2.26 30.07
N ALA A 166 -5.83 1.29 29.53
CA ALA A 166 -4.47 0.95 29.93
C ALA A 166 -3.42 1.74 29.13
N LEU A 167 -3.82 2.37 28.01
CA LEU A 167 -2.92 3.22 27.23
C LEU A 167 -2.92 4.65 27.78
N GLN A 168 -1.77 5.11 28.29
CA GLN A 168 -1.63 6.45 28.85
C GLN A 168 -1.54 7.53 27.78
N ASN A 169 -0.85 7.26 26.67
CA ASN A 169 -0.64 8.18 25.56
C ASN A 169 -0.84 7.46 24.22
N PRO A 170 -1.40 8.12 23.20
CA PRO A 170 -1.49 7.55 21.86
C PRO A 170 -0.12 7.13 21.32
N ILE A 171 -0.09 6.06 20.53
CA ILE A 171 1.12 5.55 19.88
C ILE A 171 0.94 5.66 18.37
N ASP A 172 1.79 6.48 17.75
CA ASP A 172 1.87 6.58 16.30
C ASP A 172 2.76 5.48 15.72
N LEU A 173 2.25 4.83 14.69
CA LEU A 173 2.88 3.77 13.91
C LEU A 173 2.99 4.25 12.48
N ALA A 174 4.20 4.62 12.06
CA ALA A 174 4.47 5.10 10.71
C ALA A 174 5.02 3.96 9.85
N PHE A 175 4.42 3.72 8.68
CA PHE A 175 4.79 2.65 7.77
C PHE A 175 5.30 3.24 6.45
N ASP A 176 6.48 2.80 6.04
CA ASP A 176 7.09 3.12 4.75
C ASP A 176 7.40 1.83 4.01
N MET A 177 6.59 1.53 3.00
CA MET A 177 6.52 0.21 2.37
C MET A 177 6.78 0.32 0.87
N ASN A 178 7.63 -0.56 0.33
CA ASN A 178 7.88 -0.66 -1.11
C ASN A 178 7.22 -1.91 -1.66
N LYS A 179 6.59 -1.79 -2.82
CA LYS A 179 6.00 -2.93 -3.53
C LYS A 179 7.13 -3.85 -4.01
N LYS A 180 6.97 -5.16 -3.75
CA LYS A 180 7.88 -6.21 -4.23
C LYS A 180 7.76 -6.44 -5.74
#